data_AF-A0A8T1YW62-F1
#
_entry.id   AF-A0A8T1YW62-F1
#
_cell.length_a   1.000
_cell.length_b   1.000
_cell.length_c   1.000
_cell.angle_alpha   90.00
_cell.angle_beta   90.00
_cell.angle_gamma   90.00
#
_symmetry.space_group_name_H-M   'P 1'
#
loop_
_entity.id
_entity.type
_entity.pdbx_description
1 polymer ?
#
loop_
_entity_poly.entity_id
_entity_poly.type
_entity_poly.pdbx_seq_one_letter_code
_entity_poly.pdbx_strand_id
1 'polypeptide(L)'
;MTDRVFPASKPPTATNGAPPGGSIPPPPAPAAVTSNGTANGMANQKPQVYIPANRPIYRPQPYSRRHHHQSRPSCRRICCCCCFWSILIILILALMTAIAATAMYVIYHPRPPSFSVPSLRISRVNLTTASDSSVSHLSSFFNFTLLSENPNQHLSFSYDPFTVTVKSAKSGTMLGNGTVPAFFSDNGNKTSFHGVIATSTTARELDPDEAKHLKSDLTRARVVFEIQMRTKVKMIMGKLKSEGVEIKVTCEGFEGTIPKGKTPIVATSKKSKCKSDLSVKVWKWSF
;
A
#
# COMPACT_ATOMS: atom_id res chain seq x y z
N MET A 1 18.55 -22.77 53.66
CA MET A 1 19.97 -23.06 53.96
C MET A 1 20.59 -23.56 52.67
N THR A 2 21.60 -22.94 52.05
CA THR A 2 22.37 -21.69 52.30
C THR A 2 22.58 -21.00 50.92
N ASP A 3 22.68 -19.67 50.73
CA ASP A 3 23.77 -18.75 51.13
C ASP A 3 25.14 -19.30 50.63
N ARG A 4 25.97 -18.66 49.75
CA ARG A 4 26.45 -17.26 49.66
C ARG A 4 26.94 -16.89 48.21
N VAL A 5 26.75 -15.66 47.65
CA VAL A 5 27.56 -14.39 47.76
C VAL A 5 28.94 -14.46 47.04
N PHE A 6 29.49 -13.51 46.23
CA PHE A 6 29.13 -12.17 45.65
C PHE A 6 30.26 -11.74 44.61
N PRO A 7 30.48 -10.47 44.15
CA PRO A 7 29.62 -9.58 43.32
C PRO A 7 30.36 -8.73 42.23
N ALA A 8 29.62 -7.78 41.59
CA ALA A 8 30.07 -6.49 41.00
C ALA A 8 30.84 -6.50 39.64
N SER A 9 30.91 -5.45 38.81
CA SER A 9 30.52 -4.00 38.88
C SER A 9 30.41 -3.41 37.44
N LYS A 10 29.92 -2.19 37.08
CA LYS A 10 29.13 -1.10 37.71
C LYS A 10 28.74 -0.01 36.63
N PRO A 11 27.47 0.43 36.50
CA PRO A 11 27.03 1.67 35.80
C PRO A 11 26.95 2.89 36.80
N PRO A 12 26.47 4.15 36.51
CA PRO A 12 25.53 4.59 35.46
C PRO A 12 25.78 6.02 34.86
N THR A 13 24.76 6.90 34.85
CA THR A 13 24.45 7.90 33.80
C THR A 13 24.66 9.39 34.17
N ALA A 14 24.63 10.23 33.13
CA ALA A 14 24.65 11.71 33.02
C ALA A 14 23.88 12.58 34.06
N THR A 15 24.24 13.88 34.15
CA THR A 15 23.40 15.08 33.81
C THR A 15 24.12 16.41 34.20
N ASN A 16 23.66 17.56 33.69
CA ASN A 16 24.25 18.91 33.85
C ASN A 16 24.03 19.55 35.26
N GLY A 17 24.88 20.53 35.61
CA GLY A 17 24.70 21.46 36.73
C GLY A 17 25.75 22.59 36.73
N ALA A 18 25.37 23.81 37.16
CA ALA A 18 26.20 25.03 37.13
C ALA A 18 26.29 25.70 38.54
N PRO A 19 27.13 26.74 38.76
CA PRO A 19 27.76 27.02 40.07
C PRO A 19 26.98 28.03 40.96
N PRO A 20 27.43 28.33 42.20
CA PRO A 20 28.36 29.47 42.41
C PRO A 20 29.33 29.38 43.64
N GLY A 21 30.27 30.35 43.75
CA GLY A 21 30.50 31.07 45.02
C GLY A 21 31.78 30.87 45.88
N GLY A 22 32.83 31.68 45.63
CA GLY A 22 33.83 32.18 46.62
C GLY A 22 34.88 31.22 47.24
N SER A 23 35.84 31.67 48.08
CA SER A 23 36.50 33.00 48.23
C SER A 23 37.61 33.01 49.34
N ILE A 24 38.74 33.73 49.12
CA ILE A 24 39.80 34.18 50.10
C ILE A 24 40.66 33.05 50.81
N PRO A 25 41.74 33.32 51.62
CA PRO A 25 43.13 33.51 51.14
C PRO A 25 44.26 32.58 51.75
N PRO A 26 45.45 33.00 52.30
CA PRO A 26 46.81 32.46 51.97
C PRO A 26 47.53 31.86 53.23
N PRO A 27 48.87 31.97 53.51
CA PRO A 27 50.15 32.18 52.77
C PRO A 27 51.15 31.01 53.08
N PRO A 28 52.50 31.13 53.29
CA PRO A 28 53.56 32.08 52.87
C PRO A 28 54.81 31.41 52.21
N ALA A 29 55.87 32.20 51.93
CA ALA A 29 57.26 31.76 51.67
C ALA A 29 58.19 32.14 52.86
N PRO A 30 59.46 31.63 52.95
CA PRO A 30 60.63 32.16 52.21
C PRO A 30 61.52 31.00 51.67
N ALA A 31 62.82 31.06 51.31
CA ALA A 31 63.91 32.07 51.26
C ALA A 31 64.83 31.77 50.03
N ALA A 32 65.65 32.64 49.42
CA ALA A 32 66.27 33.94 49.74
C ALA A 32 67.69 33.90 50.38
N VAL A 33 68.73 33.70 49.54
CA VAL A 33 70.19 33.81 49.84
C VAL A 33 70.94 34.28 48.55
N THR A 34 72.22 34.68 48.54
CA THR A 34 72.81 36.01 48.84
C THR A 34 74.24 36.12 48.24
N SER A 35 74.83 37.33 48.19
CA SER A 35 76.27 37.69 47.96
C SER A 35 76.75 37.98 46.51
N ASN A 36 77.66 38.94 46.24
CA ASN A 36 78.08 40.15 46.99
C ASN A 36 78.85 41.17 46.10
N GLY A 37 78.93 42.44 46.52
CA GLY A 37 79.88 43.48 46.02
C GLY A 37 79.24 44.54 45.09
N THR A 38 79.09 45.84 45.43
CA THR A 38 80.04 46.96 45.72
C THR A 38 80.83 47.47 44.51
N ALA A 39 80.93 48.79 44.21
CA ALA A 39 80.23 49.98 44.73
C ALA A 39 80.51 51.25 43.84
N ASN A 40 79.64 52.27 43.92
CA ASN A 40 79.84 53.72 43.64
C ASN A 40 80.38 54.21 42.26
N GLY A 41 80.09 55.48 41.89
CA GLY A 41 80.98 56.26 41.00
C GLY A 41 80.42 57.10 39.84
N MET A 42 79.41 57.95 40.09
CA MET A 42 79.09 59.26 39.45
C MET A 42 79.72 59.76 38.11
N ALA A 43 78.92 60.54 37.37
CA ALA A 43 79.29 61.61 36.40
C ALA A 43 79.74 61.27 34.95
N ASN A 44 78.79 61.46 34.01
CA ASN A 44 78.82 62.46 32.92
C ASN A 44 80.12 62.73 32.13
N GLN A 45 80.12 62.46 30.80
CA GLN A 45 80.66 63.32 29.72
C GLN A 45 80.23 62.79 28.33
N LYS A 46 80.16 63.64 27.30
CA LYS A 46 79.67 63.27 25.94
C LYS A 46 80.73 63.49 24.84
N PRO A 47 81.10 62.45 24.07
CA PRO A 47 81.72 62.62 22.75
C PRO A 47 80.66 62.82 21.65
N GLN A 48 80.80 63.87 20.83
CA GLN A 48 80.11 63.97 19.53
C GLN A 48 80.94 63.18 18.49
N VAL A 49 80.39 62.12 17.89
CA VAL A 49 81.03 61.44 16.75
C VAL A 49 80.04 61.18 15.62
N TYR A 50 80.18 62.02 14.59
CA TYR A 50 80.10 61.75 13.15
C TYR A 50 79.13 60.66 12.64
N ILE A 51 78.21 61.08 11.76
CA ILE A 51 77.26 60.20 11.04
C ILE A 51 77.96 59.59 9.81
N PRO A 52 78.15 58.26 9.71
CA PRO A 52 78.45 57.61 8.45
C PRO A 52 77.17 57.43 7.63
N ALA A 53 77.11 58.01 6.44
CA ALA A 53 76.09 57.67 5.45
C ALA A 53 76.19 56.20 5.01
N ASN A 54 75.16 55.69 4.33
CA ASN A 54 75.12 54.37 3.70
C ASN A 54 75.19 53.17 4.66
N ARG A 55 74.30 53.13 5.67
CA ARG A 55 73.82 51.84 6.22
C ARG A 55 72.42 51.57 5.66
N PRO A 56 72.15 50.44 4.98
CA PRO A 56 70.80 50.13 4.55
C PRO A 56 69.91 49.94 5.78
N ILE A 57 68.75 50.59 5.80
CA ILE A 57 67.76 50.41 6.86
C ILE A 57 67.38 48.93 6.89
N TYR A 58 67.66 48.25 7.99
CA TYR A 58 67.18 46.89 8.24
C TYR A 58 65.67 46.94 8.49
N ARG A 59 64.92 47.09 7.39
CA ARG A 59 63.49 46.83 7.33
C ARG A 59 63.33 45.39 7.81
N PRO A 60 62.58 45.11 8.91
CA PRO A 60 62.42 43.75 9.39
C PRO A 60 61.86 42.92 8.24
N GLN A 61 62.63 41.92 7.81
CA GLN A 61 62.18 41.03 6.75
C GLN A 61 60.84 40.43 7.21
N PRO A 62 59.76 40.53 6.42
CA PRO A 62 58.59 39.71 6.69
C PRO A 62 59.06 38.26 6.55
N TYR A 63 59.25 37.59 7.70
CA TYR A 63 59.70 36.20 7.76
C TYR A 63 58.92 35.43 6.71
N SER A 64 59.62 34.79 5.78
CA SER A 64 59.03 34.07 4.66
C SER A 64 58.33 32.83 5.19
N ARG A 65 57.13 33.05 5.76
CA ARG A 65 56.12 32.03 5.95
C ARG A 65 55.94 31.41 4.58
N ARG A 66 56.58 30.25 4.38
CA ARG A 66 56.23 29.34 3.30
C ARG A 66 54.73 29.21 3.40
N HIS A 67 54.03 29.71 2.39
CA HIS A 67 52.61 29.42 2.22
C HIS A 67 52.51 27.95 1.83
N HIS A 68 52.77 27.09 2.81
CA HIS A 68 51.99 25.89 2.98
C HIS A 68 50.53 26.34 3.06
N HIS A 69 49.93 26.43 1.89
CA HIS A 69 48.62 25.85 1.66
C HIS A 69 48.70 24.35 2.01
N GLN A 70 48.91 24.06 3.30
CA GLN A 70 48.19 22.98 3.96
C GLN A 70 46.73 23.33 3.70
N SER A 71 46.20 22.81 2.59
CA SER A 71 44.79 22.76 2.31
C SER A 71 44.17 22.03 3.49
N ARG A 72 43.72 22.80 4.51
CA ARG A 72 43.00 22.26 5.68
C ARG A 72 42.03 21.22 5.12
N PRO A 73 42.19 19.91 5.43
CA PRO A 73 41.43 18.88 4.76
C PRO A 73 39.98 19.13 5.11
N SER A 74 39.26 19.76 4.17
CA SER A 74 38.04 20.46 4.52
C SER A 74 37.06 19.42 5.04
N CYS A 75 36.54 19.60 6.25
CA CYS A 75 35.56 18.67 6.82
C CYS A 75 34.35 18.51 5.87
N ARG A 76 34.09 19.53 5.04
CA ARG A 76 33.18 19.53 3.91
C ARG A 76 33.46 18.43 2.86
N ARG A 77 34.73 18.12 2.57
CA ARG A 77 35.14 17.07 1.61
C ARG A 77 34.93 15.67 2.18
N ILE A 78 35.28 15.45 3.46
CA ILE A 78 35.05 14.17 4.15
C ILE A 78 33.54 13.92 4.30
N CYS A 79 32.79 14.92 4.76
CA CYS A 79 31.33 14.87 4.84
C CYS A 79 30.69 14.56 3.46
N CYS A 80 31.11 15.28 2.40
CA CYS A 80 30.62 15.05 1.04
C CYS A 80 30.94 13.62 0.52
N CYS A 81 32.13 13.07 0.82
CA CYS A 81 32.44 11.68 0.48
C CYS A 81 31.51 10.69 1.21
N CYS A 82 31.27 10.86 2.52
CA CYS A 82 30.37 9.99 3.27
C CYS A 82 28.92 10.08 2.75
N CYS A 83 28.44 11.29 2.39
CA CYS A 83 27.15 11.48 1.75
C CYS A 83 27.08 10.86 0.35
N PHE A 84 28.15 10.93 -0.44
CA PHE A 84 28.20 10.28 -1.76
C PHE A 84 28.13 8.75 -1.63
N TRP A 85 28.89 8.15 -0.70
CA TRP A 85 28.83 6.72 -0.45
C TRP A 85 27.47 6.27 0.11
N SER A 86 26.83 7.04 1.00
CA SER A 86 25.50 6.67 1.49
C SER A 86 24.41 6.81 0.41
N ILE A 87 24.46 7.85 -0.43
CA ILE A 87 23.58 7.98 -1.60
C ILE A 87 23.81 6.84 -2.60
N LEU A 88 25.06 6.45 -2.86
CA LEU A 88 25.39 5.32 -3.73
C LEU A 88 24.86 3.99 -3.17
N ILE A 89 24.99 3.75 -1.86
CA ILE A 89 24.42 2.57 -1.19
C ILE A 89 22.89 2.58 -1.29
N ILE A 90 22.23 3.71 -1.06
CA ILE A 90 20.76 3.86 -1.20
C ILE A 90 20.33 3.60 -2.65
N LEU A 91 21.08 4.10 -3.64
CA LEU A 91 20.81 3.87 -5.07
C LEU A 91 20.98 2.40 -5.45
N ILE A 92 22.02 1.73 -4.96
CA ILE A 92 22.23 0.28 -5.15
C ILE A 92 21.10 -0.53 -4.49
N LEU A 93 20.70 -0.19 -3.27
CA LEU A 93 19.57 -0.83 -2.59
C LEU A 93 18.25 -0.62 -3.35
N ALA A 94 17.99 0.59 -3.85
CA ALA A 94 16.82 0.90 -4.67
C ALA A 94 16.83 0.16 -6.02
N LEU A 95 18.00 -0.01 -6.64
CA LEU A 95 18.15 -0.82 -7.86
C LEU A 95 17.87 -2.30 -7.56
N MET A 96 18.39 -2.84 -6.47
CA MET A 96 18.15 -4.24 -6.07
C MET A 96 16.68 -4.50 -5.71
N THR A 97 15.99 -3.58 -5.02
CA THR A 97 14.56 -3.73 -4.75
C THR A 97 13.71 -3.55 -6.01
N ALA A 98 14.08 -2.65 -6.92
CA ALA A 98 13.41 -2.51 -8.22
C ALA A 98 13.55 -3.77 -9.08
N ILE A 99 14.74 -4.37 -9.15
CA ILE A 99 14.98 -5.65 -9.86
C ILE A 99 14.15 -6.78 -9.21
N ALA A 100 14.20 -6.91 -7.88
CA ALA A 100 13.45 -7.94 -7.16
C ALA A 100 11.93 -7.80 -7.34
N ALA A 101 11.40 -6.58 -7.24
CA ALA A 101 9.97 -6.30 -7.47
C ALA A 101 9.55 -6.56 -8.93
N THR A 102 10.40 -6.22 -9.90
CA THR A 102 10.15 -6.49 -11.32
C THR A 102 10.14 -8.00 -11.60
N ALA A 103 11.12 -8.75 -11.09
CA ALA A 103 11.17 -10.20 -11.20
C ALA A 103 9.94 -10.86 -10.55
N MET A 104 9.55 -10.40 -9.36
CA MET A 104 8.34 -10.85 -8.67
C MET A 104 7.07 -10.58 -9.50
N TYR A 105 6.94 -9.39 -10.09
CA TYR A 105 5.81 -9.04 -10.96
C TYR A 105 5.76 -9.88 -12.24
N VAL A 106 6.91 -10.19 -12.85
CA VAL A 106 6.99 -11.03 -14.05
C VAL A 106 6.65 -12.50 -13.75
N ILE A 107 7.08 -13.03 -12.60
CA ILE A 107 6.81 -14.42 -12.19
C ILE A 107 5.34 -14.63 -11.81
N TYR A 108 4.79 -13.76 -10.95
CA TYR A 108 3.42 -13.94 -10.43
C TYR A 108 2.33 -13.35 -11.33
N HIS A 109 2.70 -12.37 -12.17
CA HIS A 109 1.92 -11.76 -13.25
C HIS A 109 0.39 -11.78 -13.04
N PRO A 110 -0.12 -11.09 -12.00
CA PRO A 110 -1.45 -11.32 -11.44
C PRO A 110 -2.57 -11.01 -12.44
N ARG A 111 -3.21 -12.05 -12.95
CA ARG A 111 -4.35 -11.96 -13.89
C ARG A 111 -5.66 -12.08 -13.12
N PRO A 112 -6.69 -11.27 -13.41
CA PRO A 112 -7.99 -11.42 -12.79
C PRO A 112 -8.61 -12.78 -13.16
N PRO A 113 -9.28 -13.47 -12.21
CA PRO A 113 -10.03 -14.68 -12.51
C PRO A 113 -11.18 -14.35 -13.47
N SER A 114 -11.39 -15.22 -14.47
CA SER A 114 -12.39 -15.01 -15.51
C SER A 114 -13.66 -15.80 -15.22
N PHE A 115 -14.81 -15.19 -15.48
CA PHE A 115 -16.12 -15.80 -15.29
C PHE A 115 -16.90 -15.78 -16.60
N SER A 116 -17.66 -16.84 -16.86
CA SER A 116 -18.56 -16.91 -18.00
C SER A 116 -19.82 -17.71 -17.70
N VAL A 117 -20.91 -17.35 -18.37
CA VAL A 117 -22.18 -18.09 -18.33
C VAL A 117 -22.46 -18.56 -19.76
N PRO A 118 -22.08 -19.81 -20.13
CA PRO A 118 -22.24 -20.30 -21.49
C PRO A 118 -23.72 -20.55 -21.88
N SER A 119 -24.61 -20.78 -20.91
CA SER A 119 -26.03 -21.02 -21.18
C SER A 119 -26.92 -20.57 -20.01
N LEU A 120 -27.96 -19.80 -20.34
CA LEU A 120 -29.06 -19.43 -19.44
C LEU A 120 -30.35 -20.09 -19.94
N ARG A 121 -31.04 -20.84 -19.07
CA ARG A 121 -32.35 -21.46 -19.34
C ARG A 121 -33.44 -20.74 -18.55
N ILE A 122 -34.42 -20.19 -19.26
CA ILE A 122 -35.61 -19.53 -18.73
C ILE A 122 -36.70 -20.58 -18.63
N SER A 123 -37.11 -20.96 -17.42
CA SER A 123 -38.09 -22.04 -17.21
C SER A 123 -39.49 -21.52 -16.92
N ARG A 124 -39.60 -20.40 -16.19
CA ARG A 124 -40.84 -19.60 -16.11
C ARG A 124 -40.50 -18.13 -15.89
N VAL A 125 -41.29 -17.23 -16.46
CA VAL A 125 -41.42 -15.84 -15.99
C VAL A 125 -42.90 -15.47 -16.15
N ASN A 126 -43.58 -15.21 -15.05
CA ASN A 126 -44.98 -14.79 -15.02
C ASN A 126 -45.14 -13.61 -14.06
N LEU A 127 -45.87 -12.58 -14.48
CA LEU A 127 -46.14 -11.37 -13.73
C LEU A 127 -47.67 -11.22 -13.60
N THR A 128 -48.19 -11.50 -12.42
CA THR A 128 -49.63 -11.45 -12.13
C THR A 128 -49.94 -10.20 -11.32
N THR A 129 -50.49 -9.19 -11.99
CA THR A 129 -51.09 -8.00 -11.36
C THR A 129 -52.50 -8.34 -10.89
N ALA A 130 -52.86 -7.94 -9.67
CA ALA A 130 -54.23 -8.04 -9.17
C ALA A 130 -55.20 -7.18 -10.01
N SER A 131 -56.50 -7.49 -10.01
CA SER A 131 -57.54 -6.71 -10.68
C SER A 131 -57.46 -5.22 -10.34
N ASP A 132 -57.22 -4.94 -9.06
CA ASP A 132 -57.27 -3.63 -8.45
C ASP A 132 -55.97 -2.83 -8.68
N SER A 133 -55.03 -3.39 -9.45
CA SER A 133 -53.73 -2.81 -9.85
C SER A 133 -52.76 -2.42 -8.72
N SER A 134 -53.15 -2.58 -7.45
CA SER A 134 -52.39 -2.22 -6.25
C SER A 134 -51.15 -3.08 -6.00
N VAL A 135 -51.19 -4.38 -6.37
CA VAL A 135 -50.09 -5.32 -6.16
C VAL A 135 -49.81 -6.13 -7.43
N SER A 136 -48.52 -6.28 -7.76
CA SER A 136 -48.05 -7.18 -8.83
C SER A 136 -47.07 -8.20 -8.29
N HIS A 137 -47.43 -9.49 -8.38
CA HIS A 137 -46.58 -10.59 -7.95
C HIS A 137 -45.77 -11.15 -9.12
N LEU A 138 -44.45 -11.29 -8.93
CA LEU A 138 -43.55 -11.91 -9.91
C LEU A 138 -43.22 -13.36 -9.52
N SER A 139 -43.39 -14.30 -10.46
CA SER A 139 -42.94 -15.69 -10.35
C SER A 139 -41.99 -16.03 -11.50
N SER A 140 -40.70 -16.20 -11.18
CA SER A 140 -39.65 -16.52 -12.15
C SER A 140 -38.83 -17.75 -11.73
N PHE A 141 -38.24 -18.43 -12.72
CA PHE A 141 -37.29 -19.52 -12.53
C PHE A 141 -36.30 -19.55 -13.69
N PHE A 142 -35.03 -19.31 -13.36
CA PHE A 142 -33.89 -19.36 -14.24
C PHE A 142 -32.93 -20.46 -13.75
N ASN A 143 -32.32 -21.17 -14.69
CA ASN A 143 -31.29 -22.17 -14.44
C ASN A 143 -30.12 -21.89 -15.38
N PHE A 144 -28.90 -21.76 -14.87
CA PHE A 144 -27.74 -21.49 -15.71
C PHE A 144 -26.52 -22.31 -15.31
N THR A 145 -25.53 -22.38 -16.20
CA THR A 145 -24.19 -22.88 -15.85
C THR A 145 -23.27 -21.69 -15.65
N LEU A 146 -22.53 -21.66 -14.54
CA LEU A 146 -21.45 -20.71 -14.29
C LEU A 146 -20.11 -21.42 -14.43
N LEU A 147 -19.22 -20.90 -15.26
CA LEU A 147 -17.83 -21.34 -15.37
C LEU A 147 -16.91 -20.26 -14.78
N SER A 148 -16.12 -20.65 -13.79
CA SER A 148 -15.02 -19.86 -13.22
C SER A 148 -13.69 -20.46 -13.67
N GLU A 149 -12.79 -19.63 -14.19
CA GLU A 149 -11.46 -20.04 -14.65
C GLU A 149 -10.39 -19.13 -14.04
N ASN A 150 -9.46 -19.75 -13.30
CA ASN A 150 -8.29 -19.09 -12.72
C ASN A 150 -7.10 -19.20 -13.69
N PRO A 151 -6.69 -18.11 -14.37
CA PRO A 151 -5.56 -18.14 -15.31
C PRO A 151 -4.17 -18.10 -14.64
N ASN A 152 -4.08 -18.14 -13.30
CA ASN A 152 -2.84 -17.97 -12.56
C ASN A 152 -2.27 -19.32 -12.08
N GLN A 153 -1.00 -19.59 -12.35
CA GLN A 153 -0.32 -20.83 -11.95
C GLN A 153 0.27 -20.82 -10.53
N HIS A 154 0.28 -19.65 -9.88
CA HIS A 154 0.88 -19.45 -8.54
C HIS A 154 -0.07 -18.79 -7.53
N LEU A 155 -1.27 -18.37 -7.96
CA LEU A 155 -2.29 -17.73 -7.11
C LEU A 155 -3.54 -18.61 -7.08
N SER A 156 -4.02 -18.89 -5.87
CA SER A 156 -5.29 -19.56 -5.61
C SER A 156 -6.32 -18.55 -5.07
N PHE A 157 -7.61 -18.82 -5.26
CA PHE A 157 -8.68 -17.93 -4.82
C PHE A 157 -9.73 -18.68 -3.99
N SER A 158 -10.00 -18.20 -2.78
CA SER A 158 -11.12 -18.66 -1.96
C SER A 158 -12.28 -17.69 -2.10
N TYR A 159 -13.42 -18.17 -2.59
CA TYR A 159 -14.64 -17.39 -2.72
C TYR A 159 -15.63 -17.76 -1.63
N ASP A 160 -16.16 -16.75 -0.94
CA ASP A 160 -17.32 -16.89 -0.07
C ASP A 160 -18.60 -17.09 -0.95
N PRO A 161 -19.77 -17.46 -0.40
CA PRO A 161 -20.95 -17.75 -1.21
C PRO A 161 -21.36 -16.57 -2.10
N PHE A 162 -21.69 -16.84 -3.37
CA PHE A 162 -22.11 -15.79 -4.30
C PHE A 162 -23.60 -15.54 -4.11
N THR A 163 -23.98 -14.27 -3.94
CA THR A 163 -25.37 -13.83 -4.12
C THR A 163 -25.61 -13.54 -5.60
N VAL A 164 -26.64 -14.17 -6.18
CA VAL A 164 -26.99 -14.04 -7.60
C VAL A 164 -28.25 -13.20 -7.72
N THR A 165 -28.29 -12.27 -8.66
CA THR A 165 -29.47 -11.48 -9.03
C THR A 165 -29.61 -11.42 -10.54
N VAL A 166 -30.72 -11.96 -11.06
CA VAL A 166 -31.11 -11.83 -12.46
C VAL A 166 -31.96 -10.56 -12.61
N LYS A 167 -31.73 -9.78 -13.66
CA LYS A 167 -32.40 -8.51 -13.95
C LYS A 167 -32.86 -8.42 -15.40
N SER A 168 -33.88 -7.60 -15.67
CA SER A 168 -34.05 -7.06 -17.02
C SER A 168 -32.95 -6.04 -17.29
N ALA A 169 -32.24 -6.18 -18.40
CA ALA A 169 -31.17 -5.25 -18.80
C ALA A 169 -31.70 -3.89 -19.30
N LYS A 170 -33.02 -3.70 -19.38
CA LYS A 170 -33.65 -2.45 -19.85
C LYS A 170 -34.36 -1.69 -18.73
N SER A 171 -35.22 -2.35 -17.94
CA SER A 171 -35.83 -1.72 -16.75
C SER A 171 -34.95 -1.76 -15.50
N GLY A 172 -33.88 -2.56 -15.47
CA GLY A 172 -33.06 -2.81 -14.28
C GLY A 172 -33.73 -3.65 -13.19
N THR A 173 -35.04 -3.91 -13.31
CA THR A 173 -35.88 -4.61 -12.33
C THR A 173 -35.34 -5.99 -12.03
N MET A 174 -35.28 -6.34 -10.74
CA MET A 174 -34.85 -7.65 -10.27
C MET A 174 -35.90 -8.71 -10.60
N LEU A 175 -35.52 -9.65 -11.47
CA LEU A 175 -36.33 -10.76 -11.91
C LEU A 175 -36.28 -11.96 -10.94
N GLY A 176 -35.16 -12.17 -10.26
CA GLY A 176 -35.01 -13.27 -9.31
C GLY A 176 -33.65 -13.29 -8.61
N ASN A 177 -33.59 -13.99 -7.48
CA ASN A 177 -32.41 -14.19 -6.64
C ASN A 177 -32.02 -15.67 -6.57
N GLY A 178 -30.73 -15.93 -6.37
CA GLY A 178 -30.18 -17.26 -6.20
C GLY A 178 -28.87 -17.20 -5.42
N THR A 179 -28.25 -18.36 -5.19
CA THR A 179 -26.91 -18.45 -4.59
C THR A 179 -26.05 -19.48 -5.29
N VAL A 180 -24.73 -19.28 -5.25
CA VAL A 180 -23.72 -20.31 -5.55
C VAL A 180 -22.96 -20.58 -4.25
N PRO A 181 -22.70 -21.84 -3.86
CA PRO A 181 -21.93 -22.15 -2.67
C PRO A 181 -20.52 -21.53 -2.72
N ALA A 182 -19.92 -21.35 -1.54
CA ALA A 182 -18.50 -21.02 -1.42
C ALA A 182 -17.64 -22.08 -2.11
N PHE A 183 -16.55 -21.67 -2.75
CA PHE A 183 -15.63 -22.60 -3.39
C PHE A 183 -14.19 -22.12 -3.41
N PHE A 184 -13.27 -23.07 -3.54
CA PHE A 184 -11.85 -22.81 -3.76
C PHE A 184 -11.50 -23.02 -5.23
N SER A 185 -10.80 -22.07 -5.82
CA SER A 185 -10.23 -22.17 -7.16
C SER A 185 -8.71 -22.23 -7.03
N ASP A 186 -8.19 -23.43 -7.18
CA ASP A 186 -6.76 -23.71 -7.14
C ASP A 186 -6.04 -23.14 -8.38
N ASN A 187 -4.71 -23.23 -8.38
CA ASN A 187 -3.84 -22.69 -9.42
C ASN A 187 -4.15 -23.31 -10.78
N GLY A 188 -4.45 -22.47 -11.78
CA GLY A 188 -4.82 -22.90 -13.14
C GLY A 188 -6.21 -23.56 -13.27
N ASN A 189 -7.00 -23.64 -12.19
CA ASN A 189 -8.20 -24.48 -12.16
C ASN A 189 -9.39 -23.87 -12.92
N LYS A 190 -10.30 -24.75 -13.38
CA LYS A 190 -11.58 -24.41 -14.02
C LYS A 190 -12.73 -25.09 -13.29
N THR A 191 -13.57 -24.31 -12.62
CA THR A 191 -14.70 -24.80 -11.81
C THR A 191 -16.02 -24.50 -12.51
N SER A 192 -16.79 -25.54 -12.87
CA SER A 192 -18.12 -25.40 -13.46
C SER A 192 -19.24 -25.73 -12.48
N PHE A 193 -20.12 -24.76 -12.25
CA PHE A 193 -21.35 -24.91 -11.47
C PHE A 193 -22.51 -25.09 -12.44
N HIS A 194 -22.93 -26.34 -12.62
CA HIS A 194 -24.08 -26.68 -13.45
C HIS A 194 -25.37 -26.54 -12.66
N GLY A 195 -26.40 -25.97 -13.29
CA GLY A 195 -27.73 -25.90 -12.70
C GLY A 195 -27.90 -24.88 -11.58
N VAL A 196 -27.15 -23.77 -11.60
CA VAL A 196 -27.35 -22.64 -10.67
C VAL A 196 -28.76 -22.10 -10.86
N ILE A 197 -29.57 -22.14 -9.80
CA ILE A 197 -30.97 -21.69 -9.80
C ILE A 197 -31.05 -20.24 -9.34
N ALA A 198 -31.84 -19.43 -10.03
CA ALA A 198 -32.32 -18.14 -9.54
C ALA A 198 -33.84 -18.03 -9.76
N THR A 199 -34.56 -17.61 -8.74
CA THR A 199 -36.03 -17.52 -8.70
C THR A 199 -36.44 -16.22 -8.03
N SER A 200 -37.55 -15.61 -8.42
CA SER A 200 -38.21 -14.70 -7.48
C SER A 200 -38.79 -15.51 -6.33
N THR A 201 -38.61 -15.04 -5.10
CA THR A 201 -39.32 -15.58 -3.93
C THR A 201 -40.83 -15.54 -4.21
N THR A 202 -41.57 -16.53 -3.71
CA THR A 202 -43.02 -16.60 -3.85
C THR A 202 -43.68 -15.28 -3.48
N ALA A 203 -44.41 -14.69 -4.44
CA ALA A 203 -45.11 -13.42 -4.29
C ALA A 203 -44.22 -12.21 -3.93
N ARG A 204 -42.99 -12.09 -4.48
CA ARG A 204 -42.32 -10.76 -4.49
C ARG A 204 -43.28 -9.75 -5.14
N GLU A 205 -43.68 -8.77 -4.34
CA GLU A 205 -44.41 -7.60 -4.78
C GLU A 205 -43.46 -6.65 -5.52
N LEU A 206 -43.93 -6.14 -6.66
CA LEU A 206 -43.29 -5.05 -7.38
C LEU A 206 -44.13 -3.79 -7.19
N ASP A 207 -43.43 -2.68 -6.97
CA ASP A 207 -43.97 -1.33 -7.08
C ASP A 207 -44.71 -1.16 -8.44
N PRO A 208 -45.82 -0.40 -8.52
CA PRO A 208 -46.60 -0.26 -9.74
C PRO A 208 -45.78 0.23 -10.95
N ASP A 209 -44.78 1.10 -10.79
CA ASP A 209 -43.92 1.53 -11.89
C ASP A 209 -42.85 0.47 -12.22
N GLU A 210 -42.24 -0.22 -11.23
CA GLU A 210 -41.40 -1.42 -11.50
C GLU A 210 -42.18 -2.46 -12.31
N ALA A 211 -43.42 -2.74 -11.92
CA ALA A 211 -44.30 -3.72 -12.54
C ALA A 211 -44.70 -3.31 -13.96
N LYS A 212 -45.03 -2.03 -14.18
CA LYS A 212 -45.38 -1.46 -15.50
C LYS A 212 -44.19 -1.47 -16.46
N HIS A 213 -43.01 -1.04 -16.00
CA HIS A 213 -41.77 -1.13 -16.78
C HIS A 213 -41.42 -2.58 -17.11
N LEU A 214 -41.45 -3.49 -16.13
CA LEU A 214 -41.18 -4.91 -16.35
C LEU A 214 -42.20 -5.53 -17.32
N LYS A 215 -43.50 -5.25 -17.17
CA LYS A 215 -44.55 -5.70 -18.10
C LYS A 215 -44.27 -5.23 -19.53
N SER A 216 -43.79 -4.01 -19.72
CA SER A 216 -43.39 -3.46 -21.04
C SER A 216 -42.13 -4.08 -21.63
N ASP A 217 -41.26 -4.67 -20.80
CA ASP A 217 -40.12 -5.49 -21.23
C ASP A 217 -40.56 -6.91 -21.58
N LEU A 218 -41.39 -7.53 -20.73
CA LEU A 218 -41.81 -8.93 -20.86
C LEU A 218 -42.77 -9.16 -22.05
N THR A 219 -43.51 -8.16 -22.52
CA THR A 219 -44.33 -8.27 -23.75
C THR A 219 -43.51 -8.25 -25.05
N ARG A 220 -42.20 -7.99 -25.00
CA ARG A 220 -41.34 -7.89 -26.19
C ARG A 220 -41.01 -9.26 -26.77
N ALA A 221 -40.90 -9.32 -28.09
CA ALA A 221 -40.54 -10.55 -28.82
C ALA A 221 -39.18 -11.15 -28.40
N ARG A 222 -38.27 -10.33 -27.85
CA ARG A 222 -37.08 -10.78 -27.12
C ARG A 222 -36.86 -9.88 -25.91
N VAL A 223 -36.67 -10.50 -24.75
CA VAL A 223 -36.26 -9.86 -23.49
C VAL A 223 -34.75 -9.98 -23.36
N VAL A 224 -34.09 -8.95 -22.83
CA VAL A 224 -32.64 -8.95 -22.58
C VAL A 224 -32.42 -9.08 -21.08
N PHE A 225 -31.65 -10.10 -20.68
CA PHE A 225 -31.37 -10.41 -19.29
C PHE A 225 -29.92 -10.07 -18.93
N GLU A 226 -29.74 -9.61 -17.69
CA GLU A 226 -28.44 -9.38 -17.05
C GLU A 226 -28.35 -10.27 -15.80
N ILE A 227 -27.18 -10.87 -15.55
CA ILE A 227 -26.89 -11.63 -14.33
C ILE A 227 -25.82 -10.88 -13.54
N GLN A 228 -26.19 -10.33 -12.39
CA GLN A 228 -25.25 -9.75 -11.43
C GLN A 228 -24.96 -10.78 -10.33
N MET A 229 -23.70 -10.92 -9.95
CA MET A 229 -23.26 -11.80 -8.87
C MET A 229 -22.30 -11.06 -7.95
N ARG A 230 -22.47 -11.16 -6.63
CA ARG A 230 -21.55 -10.57 -5.63
C ARG A 230 -21.01 -11.64 -4.68
N THR A 231 -19.72 -11.59 -4.41
CA THR A 231 -19.03 -12.43 -3.41
C THR A 231 -17.85 -11.68 -2.80
N LYS A 232 -17.32 -12.18 -1.67
CA LYS A 232 -16.03 -11.79 -1.09
C LYS A 232 -14.98 -12.83 -1.50
N VAL A 233 -13.92 -12.39 -2.18
CA VAL A 233 -12.80 -13.24 -2.64
C VAL A 233 -11.54 -12.96 -1.83
N LYS A 234 -10.87 -14.01 -1.35
CA LYS A 234 -9.56 -13.97 -0.68
C LYS A 234 -8.52 -14.56 -1.64
N MET A 235 -7.45 -13.82 -1.88
CA MET A 235 -6.31 -14.28 -2.68
C MET A 235 -5.33 -15.04 -1.78
N ILE A 236 -4.83 -16.18 -2.26
CA ILE A 236 -3.87 -17.02 -1.53
C ILE A 236 -2.60 -17.20 -2.38
N MET A 237 -1.46 -16.92 -1.76
CA MET A 237 -0.13 -17.02 -2.33
C MET A 237 0.71 -17.95 -1.43
N GLY A 238 0.59 -19.27 -1.68
CA GLY A 238 1.18 -20.30 -0.83
C GLY A 238 0.66 -20.21 0.61
N LYS A 239 1.51 -19.78 1.56
CA LYS A 239 1.15 -19.60 2.97
C LYS A 239 0.51 -18.24 3.28
N LEU A 240 0.66 -17.24 2.41
CA LEU A 240 0.11 -15.90 2.60
C LEU A 240 -1.35 -15.86 2.11
N LYS A 241 -2.23 -15.22 2.89
CA LYS A 241 -3.65 -15.01 2.55
C LYS A 241 -3.94 -13.52 2.63
N SER A 242 -4.60 -12.95 1.62
CA SER A 242 -5.07 -11.57 1.66
C SER A 242 -6.29 -11.43 2.57
N GLU A 243 -6.61 -10.20 2.98
CA GLU A 243 -7.99 -9.90 3.37
C GLU A 243 -8.92 -10.14 2.16
N GLY A 244 -10.16 -10.52 2.42
CA GLY A 244 -11.15 -10.73 1.36
C GLY A 244 -11.69 -9.40 0.81
N VAL A 245 -11.68 -9.24 -0.51
CA VAL A 245 -12.23 -8.07 -1.22
C VAL A 245 -13.59 -8.45 -1.82
N GLU A 246 -14.56 -7.53 -1.82
CA GLU A 246 -15.84 -7.75 -2.51
C GLU A 246 -15.68 -7.56 -4.02
N ILE A 247 -16.21 -8.50 -4.81
CA ILE A 247 -16.26 -8.40 -6.28
C ILE A 247 -17.71 -8.46 -6.78
N LYS A 248 -18.01 -7.66 -7.81
CA LYS A 248 -19.25 -7.71 -8.58
C LYS A 248 -18.94 -8.28 -9.96
N VAL A 249 -19.40 -9.50 -10.23
CA VAL A 249 -19.37 -10.09 -11.58
C VAL A 249 -20.69 -9.76 -12.28
N THR A 250 -20.61 -9.27 -13.52
CA THR A 250 -21.75 -8.80 -14.32
C THR A 250 -21.73 -9.49 -15.68
N CYS A 251 -22.77 -10.24 -16.02
CA CYS A 251 -22.91 -10.96 -17.29
C CYS A 251 -24.08 -10.36 -18.08
N GLU A 252 -23.81 -9.81 -19.27
CA GLU A 252 -24.77 -9.03 -20.07
C GLU A 252 -25.08 -9.69 -21.42
N GLY A 253 -26.22 -9.33 -22.01
CA GLY A 253 -26.51 -9.65 -23.41
C GLY A 253 -27.06 -11.05 -23.67
N PHE A 254 -27.81 -11.60 -22.72
CA PHE A 254 -28.63 -12.81 -22.90
C PHE A 254 -29.99 -12.42 -23.47
N GLU A 255 -30.27 -12.74 -24.73
CA GLU A 255 -31.56 -12.53 -25.39
C GLU A 255 -32.41 -13.79 -25.33
N GLY A 256 -33.64 -13.70 -24.80
CA GLY A 256 -34.55 -14.84 -24.70
C GLY A 256 -36.02 -14.47 -24.88
N THR A 257 -36.81 -15.43 -25.37
CA THR A 257 -38.28 -15.35 -25.37
C THR A 257 -38.82 -15.92 -24.06
N ILE A 258 -39.96 -15.42 -23.58
CA ILE A 258 -40.62 -15.97 -22.39
C ILE A 258 -41.30 -17.30 -22.73
N PRO A 259 -41.10 -18.38 -21.95
CA PRO A 259 -41.86 -19.61 -22.12
C PRO A 259 -43.34 -19.41 -21.80
N LYS A 260 -44.21 -19.62 -22.78
CA LYS A 260 -45.69 -19.63 -22.62
C LYS A 260 -46.24 -20.97 -22.12
N GLY A 261 -45.38 -21.91 -21.75
CA GLY A 261 -45.74 -23.29 -21.37
C GLY A 261 -44.66 -23.95 -20.52
N LYS A 262 -44.78 -25.26 -20.30
CA LYS A 262 -43.90 -26.03 -19.40
C LYS A 262 -42.47 -26.26 -19.92
N THR A 263 -42.20 -25.97 -21.19
CA THR A 263 -40.89 -26.18 -21.84
C THR A 263 -39.94 -25.01 -21.57
N PRO A 264 -38.76 -25.22 -20.95
CA PRO A 264 -37.79 -24.16 -20.73
C PRO A 264 -37.12 -23.73 -22.04
N ILE A 265 -36.82 -22.44 -22.16
CA ILE A 265 -36.20 -21.83 -23.34
C ILE A 265 -34.76 -21.44 -23.02
N VAL A 266 -33.83 -21.73 -23.92
CA VAL A 266 -32.43 -21.28 -23.81
C VAL A 266 -32.32 -19.85 -24.35
N ALA A 267 -31.74 -18.94 -23.57
CA ALA A 267 -31.41 -17.59 -24.02
C ALA A 267 -30.08 -17.60 -24.81
N THR A 268 -30.08 -16.92 -25.95
CA THR A 268 -28.89 -16.75 -26.81
C THR A 268 -28.04 -15.61 -26.27
N SER A 269 -26.74 -15.83 -26.04
CA SER A 269 -25.82 -14.76 -25.65
C SER A 269 -24.90 -14.34 -26.79
N LYS A 270 -24.71 -13.03 -26.95
CA LYS A 270 -23.69 -12.45 -27.86
C LYS A 270 -22.30 -12.38 -27.21
N LYS A 271 -22.24 -12.46 -25.88
CA LYS A 271 -21.02 -12.52 -25.07
C LYS A 271 -21.29 -13.49 -23.91
N SER A 272 -20.50 -14.55 -23.80
CA SER A 272 -20.58 -15.48 -22.66
C SER A 272 -19.69 -15.06 -21.49
N LYS A 273 -18.63 -14.28 -21.74
CA LYS A 273 -17.71 -13.74 -20.74
C LYS A 273 -18.36 -12.60 -19.95
N CYS A 274 -18.20 -12.64 -18.63
CA CYS A 274 -18.71 -11.63 -17.70
C CYS A 274 -17.63 -10.60 -17.35
N LYS A 275 -18.03 -9.38 -17.03
CA LYS A 275 -17.17 -8.31 -16.51
C LYS A 275 -17.05 -8.43 -14.99
N SER A 276 -15.83 -8.49 -14.46
CA SER A 276 -15.57 -8.53 -13.02
C SER A 276 -15.07 -7.17 -12.52
N ASP A 277 -15.91 -6.47 -11.77
CA ASP A 277 -15.56 -5.19 -11.12
C ASP A 277 -15.18 -5.42 -9.65
N LEU A 278 -14.04 -4.85 -9.24
CA LEU A 278 -13.61 -4.84 -7.84
C LEU A 278 -14.39 -3.78 -7.07
N SER A 279 -15.15 -4.18 -6.06
CA SER A 279 -15.78 -3.28 -5.11
C SER A 279 -14.74 -2.89 -4.05
N VAL A 280 -13.79 -2.02 -4.44
CA VAL A 280 -12.76 -1.50 -3.54
C VAL A 280 -13.40 -0.54 -2.55
N LYS A 281 -13.95 -1.10 -1.47
CA LYS A 281 -14.36 -0.35 -0.30
C LYS A 281 -13.08 0.25 0.30
N VAL A 282 -12.87 1.54 0.05
CA VAL A 282 -11.60 2.24 0.30
C VAL A 282 -11.08 1.92 1.69
N TRP A 283 -9.81 1.49 1.76
CA TRP A 283 -9.18 0.98 2.96
C TRP A 283 -9.28 2.03 4.08
N LYS A 284 -10.07 1.74 5.11
CA LYS A 284 -10.00 2.46 6.38
C LYS A 284 -8.74 2.02 7.11
N TRP A 285 -7.61 2.60 6.72
CA TRP A 285 -6.40 2.62 7.53
C TRP A 285 -6.74 3.35 8.84
N SER A 286 -6.98 2.60 9.91
CA SER A 286 -6.84 3.16 11.24
C SER A 286 -5.34 3.27 11.51
N PHE A 287 -4.90 4.51 11.71
CA PHE A 287 -3.70 4.80 12.48
C PHE A 287 -4.04 4.75 13.97
#